data_AF-A0A2V5GZA5-F1
#
_entry.id   AF-A0A2V5GZA5-F1
#
_cell.length_a   1.000
_cell.length_b   1.000
_cell.length_c   1.000
_cell.angle_alpha   90.00
_cell.angle_beta   90.00
_cell.angle_gamma   90.00
#
_symmetry.space_group_name_H-M   'P 1'
#
loop_
_entity.id
_entity.type
_entity.pdbx_description
1 polymer ?
#
loop_
_entity_poly.entity_id
_entity_poly.type
_entity_poly.pdbx_seq_one_letter_code
_entity_poly.pdbx_strand_id
1 'polypeptide(L)'
;MAVFSGAPFALATRYDNGSACAAYCDGLAECHAWLYSARGGDCQLYKKTALSTFPSQHFMYGVCSSPSATAASITASSAVIVVVGSPTSSDIGVPTPAALSVASGSSTGNALSRKHLDNHRHHHHGHRH
;
A
#
# COMPACT_ATOMS: atom_id res chain seq x y z
N MET A 1 -18.53 2.64 -1.50
CA MET A 1 -18.16 1.65 -2.54
C MET A 1 -17.83 2.37 -3.83
N ALA A 2 -16.96 1.79 -4.65
CA ALA A 2 -16.50 2.36 -5.91
C ALA A 2 -16.49 1.28 -7.01
N VAL A 3 -16.76 1.71 -8.24
CA VAL A 3 -16.73 0.87 -9.45
C VAL A 3 -15.54 1.28 -10.28
N PHE A 4 -14.75 0.32 -10.73
CA PHE A 4 -13.52 0.57 -11.50
C PHE A 4 -13.61 -0.06 -12.90
N SER A 5 -12.91 0.53 -13.86
CA SER A 5 -12.72 -0.08 -15.19
C SER A 5 -11.69 -1.20 -15.12
N GLY A 6 -12.07 -2.37 -14.63
CA GLY A 6 -11.23 -3.56 -14.61
C GLY A 6 -10.94 -4.12 -13.21
N ALA A 7 -10.09 -5.15 -13.18
CA ALA A 7 -9.69 -5.83 -11.95
C ALA A 7 -8.65 -5.03 -11.15
N PRO A 8 -8.60 -5.20 -9.82
CA PRO A 8 -7.50 -4.66 -9.02
C PRO A 8 -6.18 -5.27 -9.47
N PHE A 9 -5.11 -4.48 -9.46
CA PHE A 9 -3.77 -5.00 -9.78
C PHE A 9 -3.12 -5.70 -8.59
N ALA A 10 -3.54 -5.35 -7.38
CA ALA A 10 -3.12 -5.99 -6.15
C ALA A 10 -4.32 -6.12 -5.21
N LEU A 11 -4.36 -7.25 -4.50
CA LEU A 11 -5.30 -7.53 -3.44
C LEU A 11 -4.50 -7.91 -2.21
N ALA A 12 -4.71 -7.20 -1.12
CA ALA A 12 -4.08 -7.46 0.15
C ALA A 12 -5.17 -7.66 1.22
N THR A 13 -4.93 -8.52 2.20
CA THR A 13 -5.92 -8.87 3.23
C THR A 13 -5.38 -8.53 4.62
N ARG A 14 -6.21 -8.66 5.66
CA ARG A 14 -5.86 -8.42 7.07
C ARG A 14 -5.56 -6.94 7.40
N TYR A 15 -6.20 -6.00 6.73
CA TYR A 15 -6.14 -4.60 7.12
C TYR A 15 -7.24 -4.26 8.15
N ASP A 16 -6.85 -3.59 9.23
CA ASP A 16 -7.76 -3.23 10.32
C ASP A 16 -8.82 -2.19 9.92
N ASN A 17 -8.49 -1.32 8.96
CA ASN A 17 -9.38 -0.25 8.49
C ASN A 17 -8.97 0.29 7.11
N GLY A 18 -9.83 1.14 6.55
CA GLY A 18 -9.59 1.79 5.27
C GLY A 18 -8.35 2.70 5.26
N SER A 19 -7.98 3.32 6.38
CA SER A 19 -6.79 4.19 6.46
C SER A 19 -5.49 3.39 6.31
N ALA A 20 -5.43 2.18 6.87
CA ALA A 20 -4.29 1.29 6.69
C ALA A 20 -4.18 0.81 5.23
N CYS A 21 -5.32 0.57 4.56
CA CYS A 21 -5.36 0.28 3.12
C CYS A 21 -4.90 1.49 2.26
N ALA A 22 -5.28 2.71 2.66
CA ALA A 22 -4.83 3.94 2.01
C ALA A 22 -3.31 4.11 2.09
N ALA A 23 -2.74 3.97 3.29
CA ALA A 23 -1.29 4.06 3.50
C ALA A 23 -0.51 3.01 2.69
N TYR A 24 -1.07 1.80 2.53
CA TYR A 24 -0.48 0.77 1.67
C TYR A 24 -0.50 1.17 0.19
N CYS A 25 -1.60 1.77 -0.28
CA CYS A 25 -1.70 2.30 -1.65
C CYS A 25 -0.71 3.45 -1.87
N ASP A 26 -0.53 4.36 -0.90
CA ASP A 26 0.42 5.50 -1.00
C ASP A 26 1.89 5.04 -1.14
N GLY A 27 2.24 3.86 -0.62
CA GLY A 27 3.57 3.27 -0.77
C GLY A 27 3.87 2.70 -2.16
N LEU A 28 2.87 2.65 -3.05
CA LEU A 28 2.96 2.01 -4.36
C LEU A 28 2.78 3.05 -5.46
N ALA A 29 3.83 3.29 -6.25
CA ALA A 29 3.82 4.28 -7.33
C ALA A 29 2.74 4.04 -8.40
N GLU A 30 2.29 2.79 -8.54
CA GLU A 30 1.26 2.40 -9.51
C GLU A 30 -0.17 2.50 -8.93
N CYS A 31 -0.31 2.84 -7.65
CA CYS A 31 -1.60 2.91 -6.98
C CYS A 31 -2.20 4.30 -7.12
N HIS A 32 -3.35 4.38 -7.80
CA HIS A 32 -4.11 5.62 -7.95
C HIS A 32 -5.39 5.63 -7.12
N ALA A 33 -5.90 4.46 -6.77
CA ALA A 33 -7.09 4.32 -5.95
C ALA A 33 -7.10 2.99 -5.19
N TRP A 34 -7.86 2.97 -4.10
CA TRP A 34 -8.03 1.81 -3.25
C TRP A 34 -9.49 1.62 -2.85
N LEU A 35 -9.87 0.37 -2.58
CA LEU A 35 -11.18 -0.04 -2.10
C LEU A 35 -11.00 -1.03 -0.95
N TYR A 36 -11.51 -0.67 0.22
CA TYR A 36 -11.46 -1.45 1.44
C TYR A 36 -12.83 -2.08 1.76
N SER A 37 -12.83 -3.38 2.06
CA SER A 37 -13.99 -4.15 2.52
C SER A 37 -13.96 -4.31 4.05
N ALA A 38 -14.91 -3.69 4.74
CA ALA A 38 -15.01 -3.75 6.20
C ALA A 38 -15.44 -5.14 6.75
N ARG A 39 -15.92 -6.05 5.89
CA ARG A 39 -16.32 -7.40 6.32
C ARG A 39 -15.13 -8.38 6.44
N GLY A 40 -14.10 -8.20 5.62
CA GLY A 40 -12.98 -9.13 5.51
C GLY A 40 -11.60 -8.48 5.75
N GLY A 41 -11.55 -7.16 5.81
CA GLY A 41 -10.28 -6.43 5.85
C GLY A 41 -9.53 -6.50 4.52
N ASP A 42 -10.25 -6.68 3.42
CA ASP A 42 -9.69 -6.79 2.08
C ASP A 42 -9.44 -5.41 1.49
N CYS A 43 -8.23 -5.19 0.99
CA CYS A 43 -7.76 -3.96 0.35
C CYS A 43 -7.47 -4.25 -1.12
N GLN A 44 -8.31 -3.72 -2.00
CA GLN A 44 -8.18 -3.81 -3.45
C GLN A 44 -7.55 -2.54 -3.98
N LEU A 45 -6.45 -2.67 -4.72
CA LEU A 45 -5.69 -1.54 -5.26
C LEU A 45 -5.85 -1.44 -6.78
N TYR A 46 -5.97 -0.22 -7.27
CA TYR A 46 -6.24 0.07 -8.67
C TYR A 46 -5.25 1.09 -9.23
N LYS A 47 -4.82 0.86 -10.47
CA LYS A 47 -3.97 1.79 -11.23
C LYS A 47 -4.74 2.96 -11.85
N LYS A 48 -6.06 2.98 -11.68
CA LYS A 48 -6.98 3.99 -12.22
C LYS A 48 -7.98 4.38 -11.13
N THR A 49 -8.51 5.58 -11.25
CA THR A 49 -9.57 6.07 -10.37
C THR A 49 -10.90 5.36 -10.64
N ALA A 50 -11.81 5.46 -9.67
CA ALA A 50 -13.16 4.92 -9.82
C ALA A 50 -13.91 5.62 -10.96
N LEU A 51 -14.68 4.85 -11.73
CA LEU A 51 -15.63 5.36 -12.72
C LEU A 51 -16.88 5.95 -12.05
N SER A 52 -17.28 5.37 -10.92
CA SER A 52 -18.46 5.79 -10.18
C SER A 52 -18.33 5.38 -8.72
N THR A 53 -18.95 6.16 -7.84
CA THR A 53 -18.83 6.02 -6.40
C THR A 53 -20.17 6.20 -5.74
N PHE A 54 -20.44 5.42 -4.70
CA PHE A 54 -21.69 5.50 -3.96
C PHE A 54 -21.47 5.23 -2.46
N PRO A 55 -22.27 5.85 -1.59
CA PRO A 55 -22.15 5.66 -0.15
C PRO A 55 -22.39 4.19 0.21
N SER A 56 -21.58 3.66 1.11
CA SER A 56 -21.73 2.30 1.62
C SER A 56 -21.12 2.20 3.01
N GLN A 57 -21.78 1.43 3.88
CA GLN A 57 -21.33 1.17 5.25
C GLN A 57 -20.34 0.00 5.33
N HIS A 58 -20.19 -0.74 4.22
CA HIS A 58 -19.33 -1.93 4.16
C HIS A 58 -18.07 -1.70 3.32
N PHE A 59 -18.05 -0.64 2.52
CA PHE A 59 -16.97 -0.38 1.58
C PHE A 59 -16.51 1.06 1.65
N MET A 60 -15.27 1.24 2.05
CA MET A 60 -14.55 2.51 2.02
C MET A 60 -13.69 2.56 0.76
N TYR A 61 -13.56 3.71 0.13
CA TYR A 61 -12.69 3.87 -1.03
C TYR A 61 -12.01 5.23 -0.95
N GLY A 62 -10.89 5.36 -1.64
CA GLY A 62 -10.19 6.62 -1.78
C GLY A 62 -9.31 6.64 -3.02
N VAL A 63 -8.84 7.83 -3.37
CA VAL A 63 -7.82 8.04 -4.39
C VAL A 63 -6.51 8.38 -3.70
N CYS A 64 -5.40 7.90 -4.23
CA CYS A 64 -4.09 8.29 -3.74
C CYS A 64 -3.77 9.70 -4.21
N SER A 65 -3.22 10.49 -3.30
CA SER A 65 -2.64 11.76 -3.68
C SER A 65 -1.34 11.43 -4.40
N SER A 66 -1.29 11.60 -5.71
CA SER A 66 0.00 11.67 -6.40
C SER A 66 0.86 12.73 -5.71
N PRO A 67 2.20 12.61 -5.64
CA PRO A 67 3.07 13.60 -5.01
C PRO A 67 3.17 14.94 -5.79
N SER A 68 2.09 15.37 -6.43
CA SER A 68 1.95 16.69 -7.03
C SER A 68 0.55 17.23 -6.78
N ALA A 69 0.52 18.37 -6.06
CA ALA A 69 -0.62 19.20 -5.68
C ALA A 69 -1.40 18.81 -4.41
N THR A 70 -0.85 19.32 -3.30
CA THR A 70 -1.60 20.06 -2.24
C THR A 70 -2.35 19.23 -1.21
N ALA A 71 -1.63 18.94 -0.12
CA ALA A 71 -2.25 18.82 1.20
C ALA A 71 -2.99 20.12 1.54
N ALA A 72 -4.31 20.15 1.36
CA ALA A 72 -5.14 21.22 1.92
C ALA A 72 -6.61 20.77 2.07
N SER A 73 -6.87 20.06 3.17
CA SER A 73 -8.07 20.28 3.96
C SER A 73 -7.87 19.69 5.36
N ILE A 74 -6.88 20.24 6.08
CA ILE A 74 -6.97 20.26 7.54
C ILE A 74 -7.80 21.50 7.87
N THR A 75 -9.11 21.32 8.04
CA THR A 75 -9.93 22.32 8.72
C THR A 75 -9.59 22.25 10.21
N ALA A 76 -8.46 22.84 10.59
CA ALA A 76 -8.08 23.02 11.98
C ALA A 76 -8.83 24.23 12.55
N SER A 77 -9.89 23.96 13.29
CA SER A 77 -10.58 24.99 14.08
C SER A 77 -9.74 25.35 15.32
N SER A 78 -9.16 26.56 15.27
CA SER A 78 -8.67 27.47 16.32
C SER A 78 -8.41 26.97 17.76
N ALA A 79 -7.19 27.22 18.26
CA ALA A 79 -6.94 27.75 19.61
C ALA A 79 -5.52 28.36 19.79
N VAL A 80 -5.51 29.68 20.06
CA VAL A 80 -4.57 30.56 20.79
C VAL A 80 -3.03 30.43 20.70
N ILE A 81 -2.47 31.45 20.06
CA ILE A 81 -1.19 32.17 20.28
C ILE A 81 -0.64 32.16 21.73
N VAL A 82 0.65 31.83 21.88
CA VAL A 82 1.63 32.43 22.84
C VAL A 82 3.06 32.15 22.31
N VAL A 83 3.73 33.09 21.64
CA VAL A 83 4.73 34.06 22.16
C VAL A 83 6.17 33.50 22.29
N VAL A 84 7.02 34.04 21.40
CA VAL A 84 8.47 34.35 21.42
C VAL A 84 9.47 33.40 22.08
N GLY A 85 10.51 33.08 21.31
CA GLY A 85 11.76 32.52 21.82
C GLY A 85 12.66 31.98 20.72
N SER A 86 13.25 32.87 19.92
CA SER A 86 14.45 32.52 19.14
C SER A 86 15.59 32.24 20.11
N PRO A 87 16.36 31.17 19.90
CA PRO A 87 17.79 31.34 19.98
C PRO A 87 18.47 30.88 18.68
N THR A 88 19.13 31.85 18.06
CA THR A 88 20.20 31.67 17.09
C THR A 88 21.38 30.93 17.71
N SER A 89 22.02 30.10 16.88
CA SER A 89 23.45 29.74 16.90
C SER A 89 23.91 28.76 17.99
N SER A 90 24.42 27.58 17.58
CA SER A 90 25.81 27.52 17.12
C SER A 90 26.20 26.15 16.56
N ASP A 91 27.17 26.28 15.69
CA ASP A 91 27.90 25.33 14.86
C ASP A 91 28.84 24.39 15.66
N ILE A 92 29.33 23.37 14.96
CA ILE A 92 30.50 22.51 15.25
C ILE A 92 30.32 21.35 16.25
N GLY A 93 30.50 20.13 15.74
CA GLY A 93 30.73 18.95 16.58
C GLY A 93 30.91 17.63 15.84
N VAL A 94 31.76 17.57 14.80
CA VAL A 94 32.32 16.29 14.31
C VAL A 94 33.31 15.77 15.35
N PRO A 95 33.22 14.48 15.71
CA PRO A 95 34.41 13.63 15.54
C PRO A 95 34.10 12.22 15.00
N THR A 96 34.61 11.92 13.80
CA THR A 96 35.16 10.61 13.38
C THR A 96 36.65 10.58 13.83
N PRO A 97 37.37 9.48 14.10
CA PRO A 97 37.33 8.09 13.56
C PRO A 97 37.49 7.01 14.67
N ALA A 98 37.73 5.69 14.52
CA ALA A 98 38.17 4.75 13.49
C ALA A 98 37.57 3.35 13.87
N ALA A 99 36.98 2.60 12.96
CA ALA A 99 37.58 1.53 12.13
C ALA A 99 38.03 0.24 12.86
N LEU A 100 37.74 -0.88 12.18
CA LEU A 100 38.25 -2.26 12.30
C LEU A 100 37.43 -3.20 13.21
N SER A 101 37.02 -4.41 12.84
CA SER A 101 37.08 -5.21 11.59
C SER A 101 36.29 -6.52 11.81
N VAL A 102 35.69 -7.06 10.74
CA VAL A 102 35.62 -8.52 10.38
C VAL A 102 34.91 -9.48 11.37
N ALA A 103 34.01 -10.38 10.98
CA ALA A 103 34.03 -11.36 9.88
C ALA A 103 32.59 -11.75 9.50
N SER A 104 32.26 -11.83 8.21
CA SER A 104 32.28 -13.06 7.41
C SER A 104 31.19 -14.07 7.78
N GLY A 105 30.17 -14.13 6.93
CA GLY A 105 29.15 -15.19 6.89
C GLY A 105 28.63 -15.37 5.47
N SER A 106 29.53 -15.63 4.52
CA SER A 106 29.16 -16.26 3.25
C SER A 106 28.71 -17.68 3.54
N SER A 107 27.55 -18.10 3.01
CA SER A 107 27.37 -19.43 2.41
C SER A 107 25.96 -19.65 1.85
N THR A 108 25.94 -19.81 0.53
CA THR A 108 25.28 -20.92 -0.17
C THR A 108 23.78 -20.80 -0.44
N GLY A 109 23.50 -20.61 -1.73
CA GLY A 109 22.16 -20.70 -2.28
C GLY A 109 21.57 -22.09 -2.20
N ASN A 110 20.25 -22.13 -2.13
CA ASN A 110 19.47 -23.27 -2.56
C ASN A 110 18.69 -22.86 -3.81
N ALA A 111 19.20 -23.33 -4.95
CA ALA A 111 18.35 -23.74 -6.04
C ALA A 111 17.45 -24.92 -5.57
N LEU A 112 16.42 -25.21 -6.38
CA LEU A 112 15.45 -26.32 -6.28
C LEU A 112 14.18 -25.92 -5.48
N SER A 113 12.95 -26.05 -5.99
CA SER A 113 12.47 -27.08 -6.90
C SER A 113 11.21 -26.63 -7.66
N ARG A 114 11.24 -26.76 -8.99
CA ARG A 114 10.02 -26.90 -9.81
C ARG A 114 9.47 -28.29 -9.55
N LYS A 115 8.22 -28.38 -9.07
CA LYS A 115 7.22 -29.39 -9.44
C LYS A 115 6.03 -29.29 -8.48
N HIS A 116 4.88 -28.90 -9.02
CA HIS A 116 3.66 -29.62 -8.72
C HIS A 116 2.84 -29.69 -10.01
N LEU A 117 2.93 -30.84 -10.69
CA LEU A 117 1.95 -31.25 -11.69
C LEU A 117 0.65 -31.56 -10.95
N ASP A 118 -0.46 -31.02 -11.41
CA ASP A 118 -1.76 -31.68 -11.31
C ASP A 118 -2.60 -31.18 -12.50
N ASN A 119 -2.50 -31.84 -13.66
CA ASN A 119 -3.30 -32.99 -14.09
C ASN A 119 -4.82 -32.78 -13.99
N HIS A 120 -5.37 -31.95 -14.87
CA HIS A 120 -6.79 -32.00 -15.22
C HIS A 120 -6.95 -32.46 -16.66
N ARG A 121 -6.92 -33.79 -16.82
CA ARG A 121 -7.43 -34.50 -18.00
C ARG A 121 -8.96 -34.38 -18.01
N HIS A 122 -9.51 -33.61 -18.93
CA HIS A 122 -10.92 -33.69 -19.27
C HIS A 122 -11.17 -34.90 -20.17
N HIS A 123 -11.75 -35.95 -19.58
CA HIS A 123 -12.48 -37.00 -20.29
C HIS A 123 -13.88 -36.49 -20.62
N HIS A 124 -14.17 -36.28 -21.91
CA HIS A 124 -15.55 -36.30 -22.41
C HIS A 124 -15.68 -37.48 -23.38
N HIS A 125 -16.10 -38.61 -22.82
CA HIS A 125 -16.75 -39.68 -23.57
C HIS A 125 -18.16 -39.21 -23.95
N GLY A 126 -18.51 -39.40 -25.22
CA GLY A 126 -19.74 -38.88 -25.82
C GLY A 126 -20.97 -39.79 -25.73
N HIS A 127 -22.01 -39.40 -26.47
CA HIS A 127 -23.11 -40.19 -27.04
C HIS A 127 -23.88 -39.22 -27.98
N ARG A 128 -23.85 -39.37 -29.31
CA ARG A 128 -24.80 -40.12 -30.18
C ARG A 128 -26.20 -40.28 -29.57
N HIS A 129 -27.21 -39.60 -30.12
CA HIS A 129 -28.10 -40.09 -31.19
C HIS A 129 -28.93 -38.93 -31.76
#